data_AF-A0A955XZT4-F1
#
_entry.id   AF-A0A955XZT4-F1
#
_cell.length_a   1.000
_cell.length_b   1.000
_cell.length_c   1.000
_cell.angle_alpha   90.00
_cell.angle_beta   90.00
_cell.angle_gamma   90.00
#
_symmetry.space_group_name_H-M   'P 1'
#
loop_
_entity.id
_entity.type
_entity.pdbx_description
1 polymer ?
#
loop_
_entity_poly.entity_id
_entity_poly.type
_entity_poly.pdbx_seq_one_letter_code
_entity_poly.pdbx_strand_id
1 'polypeptide(L)'
;DSNKLNHMSDLIAEAAARLRETRDRIGLITFDWCVYGHIKTQAAKSTYQPIINHLTGLRTILEPGFTEGDELDVVGRLVRFLMVQERLDFRVQGSARDPLAPRESLYDLPLLDHWLGRQLPLLEEELSCDALASGVLPDHTLTLVRRYAQLVGVEVPYRMETRFGSKELGLVDAIERFLKGTRESHLLLLVSDLCGIVNTREVLSALKLALSRKHKIIVLLPYTPDYAAPIESTQGGGHSFLGYNRSRATTEVFRMAERRERERIIKAVRALGVQVIPVGPGQTLDEALGNRRATPRTGHPQNTNQLGAGSEPRERIPEILISERA
;
A
#
# COMPACT_ATOMS: atom_id res chain seq x y z
N ASP A 1 -1.56 -1.57 -10.30
CA ASP A 1 -1.67 -2.96 -9.80
C ASP A 1 -2.47 -3.13 -8.51
N SER A 2 -3.79 -3.34 -8.62
CA SER A 2 -4.63 -3.68 -7.46
C SER A 2 -4.24 -5.02 -6.84
N ASN A 3 -3.85 -6.00 -7.67
CA ASN A 3 -3.49 -7.35 -7.23
C ASN A 3 -2.22 -7.39 -6.37
N LYS A 4 -1.21 -6.56 -6.67
CA LYS A 4 0.02 -6.45 -5.87
C LYS A 4 -0.30 -5.98 -4.45
N LEU A 5 -1.04 -4.87 -4.33
CA LEU A 5 -1.43 -4.32 -3.03
C LEU A 5 -2.23 -5.30 -2.20
N ASN A 6 -3.18 -5.99 -2.83
CA ASN A 6 -3.99 -6.97 -2.13
C ASN A 6 -3.11 -8.08 -1.56
N HIS A 7 -2.23 -8.63 -2.40
CA HIS A 7 -1.36 -9.71 -1.98
C HIS A 7 -0.41 -9.29 -0.85
N MET A 8 0.19 -8.10 -0.93
CA MET A 8 1.06 -7.64 0.16
C MET A 8 0.25 -7.41 1.44
N SER A 9 -0.91 -6.75 1.34
CA SER A 9 -1.83 -6.54 2.47
C SER A 9 -2.19 -7.88 3.13
N ASP A 10 -2.43 -8.92 2.34
CA ASP A 10 -2.68 -10.27 2.84
C ASP A 10 -1.48 -10.85 3.60
N LEU A 11 -0.25 -10.71 3.08
CA LEU A 11 0.98 -11.14 3.78
C LEU A 11 1.16 -10.43 5.12
N ILE A 12 0.86 -9.14 5.17
CA ILE A 12 0.97 -8.34 6.40
C ILE A 12 -0.12 -8.76 7.39
N ALA A 13 -1.35 -8.93 6.92
CA ALA A 13 -2.46 -9.41 7.74
C ALA A 13 -2.15 -10.80 8.32
N GLU A 14 -1.54 -11.68 7.52
CA GLU A 14 -1.07 -12.99 7.95
C GLU A 14 0.04 -12.88 9.02
N ALA A 15 1.03 -12.01 8.82
CA ALA A 15 2.08 -11.75 9.80
C ALA A 15 1.50 -11.24 11.13
N ALA A 16 0.60 -10.26 11.06
CA ALA A 16 -0.06 -9.68 12.22
C ALA A 16 -0.96 -10.71 12.95
N ALA A 17 -1.67 -11.56 12.20
CA ALA A 17 -2.54 -12.60 12.76
C ALA A 17 -1.77 -13.62 13.59
N ARG A 18 -0.57 -14.02 13.13
CA ARG A 18 0.31 -14.95 13.87
C ARG A 18 0.75 -14.39 15.22
N LEU A 19 0.92 -13.08 15.30
CA LEU A 19 1.41 -12.39 16.49
C LEU A 19 0.27 -12.02 17.44
N ARG A 20 -0.99 -12.07 16.99
CA ARG A 20 -2.15 -11.70 17.80
C ARG A 20 -2.24 -12.47 19.10
N GLU A 21 -1.92 -13.77 19.05
CA GLU A 21 -2.01 -14.68 20.20
C GLU A 21 -0.74 -14.72 21.05
N THR A 22 0.33 -14.05 20.60
CA THR A 22 1.58 -13.99 21.34
C THR A 22 1.61 -12.75 22.25
N ARG A 23 2.51 -12.73 23.24
CA ARG A 23 2.66 -11.57 24.17
C ARG A 23 3.49 -10.45 23.56
N ASP A 24 3.43 -10.37 22.26
CA ASP A 24 4.39 -9.68 21.44
C ASP A 24 3.88 -8.29 21.12
N ARG A 25 4.76 -7.41 20.62
CA ARG A 25 4.38 -6.06 20.23
C ARG A 25 4.51 -5.90 18.72
N ILE A 26 3.48 -5.34 18.10
CA ILE A 26 3.45 -5.09 16.66
C ILE A 26 3.10 -3.63 16.40
N GLY A 27 3.59 -3.12 15.29
CA GLY A 27 3.32 -1.79 14.77
C GLY A 27 3.33 -1.85 13.24
N LEU A 28 2.85 -0.79 12.61
CA LEU A 28 2.77 -0.69 11.17
C LEU A 28 3.12 0.72 10.71
N ILE A 29 3.99 0.82 9.71
CA ILE A 29 4.24 2.07 9.01
C ILE A 29 4.06 1.83 7.52
N THR A 30 3.28 2.69 6.85
CA THR A 30 3.05 2.63 5.41
C THR A 30 3.58 3.87 4.73
N PHE A 31 4.28 3.67 3.61
CA PHE A 31 4.99 4.73 2.92
C PHE A 31 5.02 4.52 1.41
N ASP A 32 5.31 5.61 0.72
CA ASP A 32 5.68 5.64 -0.70
C ASP A 32 6.70 6.76 -0.92
N TRP A 33 6.34 7.90 -1.51
CA TRP A 33 7.20 9.09 -1.51
C TRP A 33 7.23 9.82 -0.15
N CYS A 34 6.21 9.60 0.70
CA CYS A 34 6.14 10.04 2.09
C CYS A 34 5.49 8.96 2.96
N VAL A 35 5.55 9.12 4.28
CA VAL A 35 4.82 8.27 5.23
C VAL A 35 3.39 8.76 5.36
N TYR A 36 2.43 7.91 5.00
CA TYR A 36 0.98 8.21 5.05
C TYR A 36 0.21 7.34 6.05
N GLY A 37 0.92 6.51 6.84
CA GLY A 37 0.34 5.73 7.92
C GLY A 37 1.37 5.31 8.95
N HIS A 38 1.03 5.44 10.23
CA HIS A 38 1.89 4.99 11.33
C HIS A 38 1.06 4.57 12.55
N ILE A 39 0.90 3.26 12.71
CA ILE A 39 0.39 2.61 13.91
C ILE A 39 1.58 2.27 14.80
N LYS A 40 1.69 2.96 15.94
CA LYS A 40 2.80 2.76 16.87
C LYS A 40 2.82 1.34 17.43
N THR A 41 4.02 0.86 17.70
CA THR A 41 4.26 -0.47 18.28
C THR A 41 3.63 -0.61 19.67
N GLN A 42 2.62 -1.48 19.79
CA GLN A 42 1.88 -1.78 21.03
C GLN A 42 1.59 -3.28 21.12
N ALA A 43 0.87 -3.75 22.15
CA ALA A 43 0.57 -5.17 22.31
C ALA A 43 -0.21 -5.71 21.11
N ALA A 44 0.22 -6.86 20.58
CA ALA A 44 -0.30 -7.42 19.33
C ALA A 44 -1.82 -7.60 19.35
N LYS A 45 -2.37 -8.09 20.47
CA LYS A 45 -3.81 -8.27 20.66
C LYS A 45 -4.63 -6.99 20.46
N SER A 46 -4.15 -5.85 20.94
CA SER A 46 -4.85 -4.56 20.79
C SER A 46 -4.58 -3.88 19.44
N THR A 47 -3.43 -4.18 18.81
CA THR A 47 -2.99 -3.50 17.59
C THR A 47 -3.40 -4.22 16.30
N TYR A 48 -3.75 -5.50 16.39
CA TYR A 48 -4.16 -6.29 15.23
C TYR A 48 -5.32 -5.67 14.45
N GLN A 49 -6.42 -5.32 15.13
CA GLN A 49 -7.58 -4.74 14.45
C GLN A 49 -7.26 -3.38 13.79
N PRO A 50 -6.59 -2.42 14.48
CA PRO A 50 -6.03 -1.22 13.85
C PRO A 50 -5.25 -1.49 12.55
N ILE A 51 -4.40 -2.52 12.54
CA ILE A 51 -3.61 -2.89 11.35
C ILE A 51 -4.51 -3.35 10.21
N ILE A 52 -5.42 -4.31 10.44
CA ILE A 52 -6.32 -4.82 9.41
C ILE A 52 -7.15 -3.70 8.79
N ASN A 53 -7.62 -2.82 9.65
CA ASN A 53 -8.38 -1.67 9.23
C ASN A 53 -7.56 -0.70 8.36
N HIS A 54 -6.33 -0.38 8.77
CA HIS A 54 -5.43 0.47 7.98
C HIS A 54 -5.13 -0.14 6.62
N LEU A 55 -4.85 -1.45 6.57
CA LEU A 55 -4.63 -2.18 5.31
C LEU A 55 -5.84 -2.11 4.37
N THR A 56 -7.05 -2.17 4.92
CA THR A 56 -8.30 -2.02 4.15
C THR A 56 -8.41 -0.60 3.57
N GLY A 57 -8.02 0.42 4.33
CA GLY A 57 -8.02 1.83 3.92
C GLY A 57 -6.94 2.22 2.90
N LEU A 58 -5.92 1.38 2.67
CA LEU A 58 -4.85 1.67 1.71
C LEU A 58 -5.34 1.86 0.27
N ARG A 59 -6.56 1.39 -0.05
CA ARG A 59 -7.15 1.52 -1.38
C ARG A 59 -7.71 2.91 -1.68
N THR A 60 -7.96 3.71 -0.65
CA THR A 60 -8.69 4.99 -0.75
C THR A 60 -7.81 6.18 -0.39
N ILE A 61 -6.49 6.11 -0.55
CA ILE A 61 -5.59 7.25 -0.31
C ILE A 61 -5.90 8.35 -1.32
N LEU A 62 -6.48 9.46 -0.86
CA LEU A 62 -6.83 10.63 -1.69
C LEU A 62 -5.93 11.84 -1.45
N GLU A 63 -4.75 11.63 -0.91
CA GLU A 63 -3.77 12.67 -0.66
C GLU A 63 -3.29 13.30 -2.01
N PRO A 64 -3.26 14.64 -2.16
CA PRO A 64 -3.07 15.30 -3.47
C PRO A 64 -1.82 14.88 -4.25
N GLY A 65 -0.74 14.55 -3.53
CA GLY A 65 0.51 14.10 -4.14
C GLY A 65 0.42 12.71 -4.81
N PHE A 66 -0.62 11.95 -4.49
CA PHE A 66 -0.82 10.57 -4.91
C PHE A 66 -1.87 10.39 -6.00
N THR A 67 -2.69 11.39 -6.28
CA THR A 67 -3.75 11.31 -7.30
C THR A 67 -3.33 11.97 -8.63
N GLU A 68 -3.78 11.44 -9.76
CA GLU A 68 -3.59 12.10 -11.08
C GLU A 68 -4.39 13.39 -11.17
N GLY A 69 -5.59 13.39 -10.60
CA GLY A 69 -6.50 14.52 -10.65
C GLY A 69 -6.09 15.66 -9.70
N ASP A 70 -6.27 16.88 -10.20
CA ASP A 70 -6.28 18.08 -9.37
C ASP A 70 -7.52 18.12 -8.47
N GLU A 71 -7.68 19.18 -7.68
CA GLU A 71 -8.83 19.31 -6.78
C GLU A 71 -10.17 19.32 -7.53
N LEU A 72 -10.22 19.97 -8.69
CA LEU A 72 -11.45 20.07 -9.50
C LEU A 72 -11.80 18.72 -10.13
N ASP A 73 -10.82 17.89 -10.48
CA ASP A 73 -11.05 16.52 -10.93
C ASP A 73 -11.69 15.67 -9.82
N VAL A 74 -11.25 15.83 -8.57
CA VAL A 74 -11.85 15.16 -7.42
C VAL A 74 -13.26 15.69 -7.16
N VAL A 75 -13.47 17.01 -7.20
CA VAL A 75 -14.81 17.63 -7.11
C VAL A 75 -15.74 17.04 -8.17
N GLY A 76 -15.32 16.98 -9.43
CA GLY A 76 -16.17 16.46 -10.50
C GLY A 76 -16.56 14.99 -10.31
N ARG A 77 -15.65 14.18 -9.75
CA ARG A 77 -15.93 12.78 -9.38
C ARG A 77 -16.90 12.69 -8.22
N LEU A 78 -16.69 13.49 -7.18
CA LEU A 78 -17.56 13.54 -6.00
C LEU A 78 -18.96 14.03 -6.38
N VAL A 79 -19.10 15.10 -7.15
CA VAL A 79 -20.40 15.61 -7.62
C VAL A 79 -21.14 14.55 -8.44
N ARG A 80 -20.43 13.81 -9.30
CA ARG A 80 -21.04 12.69 -10.04
C ARG A 80 -21.51 11.58 -9.10
N PHE A 81 -20.72 11.24 -8.10
CA PHE A 81 -21.09 10.27 -7.08
C PHE A 81 -22.35 10.72 -6.33
N LEU A 82 -22.37 11.95 -5.82
CA LEU A 82 -23.50 12.53 -5.08
C LEU A 82 -24.77 12.60 -5.94
N MET A 83 -24.64 12.90 -7.23
CA MET A 83 -25.77 12.89 -8.15
C MET A 83 -26.34 11.49 -8.36
N VAL A 84 -25.50 10.47 -8.50
CA VAL A 84 -25.94 9.10 -8.81
C VAL A 84 -26.44 8.37 -7.56
N GLN A 85 -25.71 8.45 -6.45
CA GLN A 85 -25.99 7.72 -5.22
C GLN A 85 -26.96 8.48 -4.31
N GLU A 86 -26.70 9.77 -4.08
CA GLU A 86 -27.45 10.61 -3.12
C GLU A 86 -28.55 11.45 -3.78
N ARG A 87 -28.61 11.48 -5.12
CA ARG A 87 -29.53 12.32 -5.91
C ARG A 87 -29.38 13.82 -5.63
N LEU A 88 -28.19 14.26 -5.25
CA LEU A 88 -27.85 15.67 -5.02
C LEU A 88 -27.12 16.25 -6.23
N ASP A 89 -27.59 17.39 -6.74
CA ASP A 89 -26.99 18.07 -7.89
C ASP A 89 -26.36 19.39 -7.48
N PHE A 90 -25.04 19.50 -7.65
CA PHE A 90 -24.23 20.68 -7.37
C PHE A 90 -23.72 21.35 -8.66
N ARG A 91 -24.26 20.99 -9.83
CA ARG A 91 -23.86 21.61 -11.09
C ARG A 91 -24.57 22.95 -11.27
N VAL A 92 -23.83 23.95 -11.78
CA VAL A 92 -24.43 25.24 -12.14
C VAL A 92 -25.32 25.06 -13.37
N GLN A 93 -26.58 25.50 -13.30
CA GLN A 93 -27.48 25.41 -14.44
C GLN A 93 -26.97 26.27 -15.61
N GLY A 94 -26.86 25.67 -16.80
CA GLY A 94 -26.44 26.36 -18.03
C GLY A 94 -24.93 26.36 -18.30
N SER A 95 -24.07 26.04 -17.33
CA SER A 95 -22.61 25.97 -17.53
C SER A 95 -22.20 24.83 -18.47
N ALA A 96 -22.96 23.74 -18.49
CA ALA A 96 -22.72 22.59 -19.39
C ALA A 96 -22.92 22.90 -20.88
N ARG A 97 -23.47 24.08 -21.23
CA ARG A 97 -23.71 24.48 -22.63
C ARG A 97 -22.56 25.26 -23.25
N ASP A 98 -21.62 25.74 -22.45
CA ASP A 98 -20.44 26.46 -22.93
C ASP A 98 -19.18 25.60 -22.75
N PRO A 99 -18.65 24.99 -23.83
CA PRO A 99 -17.44 24.19 -23.76
C PRO A 99 -16.17 25.00 -23.44
N LEU A 100 -16.24 26.34 -23.46
CA LEU A 100 -15.12 27.24 -23.13
C LEU A 100 -15.19 27.76 -21.68
N ALA A 101 -16.24 27.43 -20.93
CA ALA A 101 -16.38 27.88 -19.56
C ALA A 101 -15.25 27.30 -18.67
N PRO A 102 -14.65 28.09 -17.77
CA PRO A 102 -13.65 27.59 -16.82
C PRO A 102 -14.19 26.41 -16.02
N ARG A 103 -13.37 25.38 -15.75
CA ARG A 103 -13.80 24.17 -15.02
C ARG A 103 -14.44 24.48 -13.65
N GLU A 104 -13.96 25.55 -13.00
CA GLU A 104 -14.48 26.05 -11.72
C GLU A 104 -15.95 26.52 -11.81
N SER A 105 -16.40 26.99 -12.98
CA SER A 105 -17.77 27.46 -13.20
C SER A 105 -18.78 26.33 -13.46
N LEU A 106 -18.31 25.08 -13.55
CA LEU A 106 -19.18 23.92 -13.77
C LEU A 106 -19.96 23.51 -12.51
N TYR A 107 -19.44 23.82 -11.33
CA TYR A 107 -19.96 23.37 -10.03
C TYR A 107 -20.19 24.54 -9.08
N ASP A 108 -21.25 24.47 -8.28
CA ASP A 108 -21.50 25.40 -7.17
C ASP A 108 -20.65 24.98 -5.97
N LEU A 109 -19.36 25.34 -6.00
CA LEU A 109 -18.39 25.01 -4.96
C LEU A 109 -18.79 25.55 -3.57
N PRO A 110 -19.29 26.80 -3.41
CA PRO A 110 -19.75 27.29 -2.12
C PRO A 110 -20.87 26.44 -1.51
N LEU A 111 -21.85 26.03 -2.32
CA LEU A 111 -22.93 25.16 -1.85
C LEU A 111 -22.41 23.77 -1.47
N LEU A 112 -21.52 23.20 -2.29
CA LEU A 112 -20.88 21.92 -2.01
C LEU A 112 -20.08 21.96 -0.71
N ASP A 113 -19.23 22.96 -0.51
CA ASP A 113 -18.42 23.12 0.69
C ASP A 113 -19.29 23.31 1.94
N HIS A 114 -20.36 24.11 1.85
CA HIS A 114 -21.31 24.27 2.94
C HIS A 114 -21.99 22.94 3.30
N TRP A 115 -22.42 22.17 2.31
CA TRP A 115 -23.04 20.87 2.52
C TRP A 115 -22.04 19.87 3.13
N LEU A 116 -20.83 19.78 2.59
CA LEU A 116 -19.75 18.92 3.09
C LEU A 116 -19.38 19.26 4.53
N GLY A 117 -19.27 20.55 4.87
CA GLY A 117 -18.99 21.00 6.23
C GLY A 117 -20.04 20.56 7.25
N ARG A 118 -21.28 20.31 6.82
CA ARG A 118 -22.36 19.78 7.68
C ARG A 118 -22.42 18.26 7.70
N GLN A 119 -22.16 17.60 6.56
CA GLN A 119 -22.28 16.15 6.44
C GLN A 119 -21.05 15.40 6.92
N LEU A 120 -19.85 15.95 6.71
CA LEU A 120 -18.61 15.27 7.06
C LEU A 120 -18.55 14.89 8.54
N PRO A 121 -18.89 15.76 9.52
CA PRO A 121 -18.90 15.35 10.93
C PRO A 121 -19.89 14.23 11.24
N LEU A 122 -21.08 14.24 10.60
CA LEU A 122 -22.09 13.21 10.78
C LEU A 122 -21.62 11.87 10.21
N LEU A 123 -21.00 11.91 9.03
CA LEU A 123 -20.44 10.73 8.39
C LEU A 123 -19.25 10.17 9.18
N GLU A 124 -18.40 11.05 9.73
CA GLU A 124 -17.29 10.65 10.60
C GLU A 124 -17.79 10.01 11.90
N GLU A 125 -18.90 10.48 12.45
CA GLU A 125 -19.56 9.88 13.63
C GLU A 125 -20.25 8.55 13.28
N GLU A 126 -20.97 8.48 12.16
CA GLU A 126 -21.65 7.27 11.70
C GLU A 126 -20.66 6.16 11.37
N LEU A 127 -19.60 6.51 10.62
CA LEU A 127 -18.54 5.58 10.26
C LEU A 127 -17.48 5.48 11.36
N SER A 128 -17.70 6.09 12.53
CA SER A 128 -16.77 6.03 13.66
C SER A 128 -16.55 4.57 14.06
N CYS A 129 -15.50 4.02 13.50
CA CYS A 129 -14.99 2.72 13.81
C CYS A 129 -13.51 2.88 14.00
N ASP A 130 -12.94 1.95 14.77
CA ASP A 130 -11.50 1.88 14.95
C ASP A 130 -10.76 1.86 13.61
N ALA A 131 -11.44 1.56 12.50
CA ALA A 131 -10.83 1.54 11.19
C ALA A 131 -10.46 2.90 10.63
N LEU A 132 -11.38 3.87 10.73
CA LEU A 132 -11.11 5.23 10.30
C LEU A 132 -10.13 5.93 11.25
N ALA A 133 -10.22 5.62 12.55
CA ALA A 133 -9.33 6.18 13.57
C ALA A 133 -7.89 5.65 13.46
N SER A 134 -7.72 4.42 12.95
CA SER A 134 -6.41 3.74 12.93
C SER A 134 -5.67 3.83 11.60
N GLY A 135 -6.28 4.31 10.52
CA GLY A 135 -5.61 4.28 9.22
C GLY A 135 -6.08 5.26 8.15
N VAL A 136 -5.08 5.81 7.45
CA VAL A 136 -5.10 6.64 6.24
C VAL A 136 -5.87 7.99 6.33
N LEU A 137 -6.74 8.16 7.32
CA LEU A 137 -7.71 9.25 7.37
C LEU A 137 -7.39 10.48 8.23
N PRO A 138 -6.41 10.52 9.17
CA PRO A 138 -6.26 11.71 9.99
C PRO A 138 -5.16 12.60 9.40
N ASP A 139 -5.38 13.14 8.21
CA ASP A 139 -4.69 14.38 7.86
C ASP A 139 -5.69 15.52 7.66
N HIS A 140 -5.70 16.43 8.62
CA HIS A 140 -6.46 17.68 8.54
C HIS A 140 -5.91 18.60 7.43
N THR A 141 -4.80 18.25 6.78
CA THR A 141 -4.29 18.92 5.58
C THR A 141 -5.16 18.63 4.34
N LEU A 142 -5.95 17.55 4.35
CA LEU A 142 -6.86 17.23 3.25
C LEU A 142 -8.04 18.22 3.19
N THR A 143 -8.42 18.58 1.97
CA THR A 143 -9.65 19.34 1.72
C THR A 143 -10.89 18.56 2.16
N LEU A 144 -12.00 19.27 2.44
CA LEU A 144 -13.27 18.63 2.80
C LEU A 144 -13.75 17.66 1.72
N VAL A 145 -13.55 18.03 0.45
CA VAL A 145 -13.87 17.20 -0.72
C VAL A 145 -13.12 15.87 -0.69
N ARG A 146 -11.79 15.90 -0.53
CA ARG A 146 -10.96 14.68 -0.50
C ARG A 146 -11.27 13.81 0.72
N ARG A 147 -11.46 14.41 1.90
CA ARG A 147 -11.85 13.68 3.11
C ARG A 147 -13.17 12.96 2.93
N TYR A 148 -14.19 13.68 2.46
CA TYR A 148 -15.50 13.08 2.22
C TYR A 148 -15.43 12.00 1.13
N ALA A 149 -14.78 12.28 0.01
CA ALA A 149 -14.57 11.33 -1.09
C ALA A 149 -13.87 10.05 -0.61
N GLN A 150 -12.90 10.15 0.31
CA GLN A 150 -12.21 9.01 0.87
C GLN A 150 -13.12 8.15 1.74
N LEU A 151 -13.97 8.77 2.57
CA LEU A 151 -14.92 8.07 3.44
C LEU A 151 -16.00 7.32 2.66
N VAL A 152 -16.53 7.94 1.60
CA VAL A 152 -17.57 7.32 0.76
C VAL A 152 -17.01 6.42 -0.35
N GLY A 153 -15.69 6.27 -0.44
CA GLY A 153 -15.02 5.39 -1.40
C GLY A 153 -15.09 5.86 -2.86
N VAL A 154 -15.06 7.18 -3.10
CA VAL A 154 -14.98 7.73 -4.46
C VAL A 154 -13.62 7.41 -5.08
N GLU A 155 -13.62 6.67 -6.18
CA GLU A 155 -12.40 6.29 -6.87
C GLU A 155 -11.77 7.48 -7.63
N VAL A 156 -10.56 7.83 -7.21
CA VAL A 156 -9.69 8.80 -7.90
C VAL A 156 -8.47 8.05 -8.44
N PRO A 157 -8.15 8.18 -9.74
CA PRO A 157 -6.96 7.58 -10.33
C PRO A 157 -5.71 8.03 -9.60
N TYR A 158 -4.84 7.07 -9.31
CA TYR A 158 -3.55 7.30 -8.68
C TYR A 158 -2.54 7.76 -9.72
N ARG A 159 -1.64 8.66 -9.35
CA ARG A 159 -0.61 9.19 -10.23
C ARG A 159 0.35 8.10 -10.66
N MET A 160 0.26 7.68 -11.93
CA MET A 160 1.20 6.70 -12.50
C MET A 160 2.57 7.30 -12.84
N GLU A 161 2.70 8.63 -12.83
CA GLU A 161 3.99 9.28 -12.98
C GLU A 161 4.85 9.00 -11.75
N THR A 162 5.60 7.90 -11.86
CA THR A 162 6.83 7.59 -11.16
C THR A 162 7.61 8.86 -10.91
N ARG A 163 7.49 9.41 -9.71
CA ARG A 163 8.50 10.31 -9.16
C ARG A 163 9.75 9.45 -8.94
N PHE A 164 10.46 9.15 -10.03
CA PHE A 164 11.74 8.48 -10.05
C PHE A 164 12.62 9.14 -8.98
N GLY A 165 12.99 8.40 -7.94
CA GLY A 165 13.85 8.91 -6.88
C GLY A 165 13.14 9.60 -5.72
N SER A 166 11.84 9.38 -5.52
CA SER A 166 11.14 9.88 -4.32
C SER A 166 10.81 8.80 -3.30
N LYS A 167 10.80 7.52 -3.71
CA LYS A 167 10.47 6.40 -2.82
C LYS A 167 11.50 6.23 -1.72
N GLU A 168 12.76 6.57 -1.99
CA GLU A 168 13.80 6.62 -0.97
C GLU A 168 13.46 7.56 0.17
N LEU A 169 12.81 8.70 -0.10
CA LEU A 169 12.47 9.69 0.93
C LEU A 169 11.45 9.11 1.91
N GLY A 170 10.38 8.51 1.39
CA GLY A 170 9.37 7.86 2.21
C GLY A 170 9.92 6.64 2.96
N LEU A 171 10.78 5.83 2.33
CA LEU A 171 11.43 4.69 2.99
C LEU A 171 12.36 5.14 4.13
N VAL A 172 13.17 6.17 3.89
CA VAL A 172 14.07 6.73 4.91
C VAL A 172 13.26 7.33 6.06
N ASP A 173 12.24 8.15 5.78
CA ASP A 173 11.35 8.70 6.81
C ASP A 173 10.65 7.59 7.61
N ALA A 174 10.18 6.53 6.94
CA ALA A 174 9.54 5.39 7.60
C ALA A 174 10.50 4.67 8.56
N ILE A 175 11.73 4.39 8.12
CA ILE A 175 12.77 3.79 8.97
C ILE A 175 13.12 4.74 10.12
N GLU A 176 13.28 6.04 9.87
CA GLU A 176 13.59 7.01 10.92
C GLU A 176 12.48 7.11 11.98
N ARG A 177 11.21 7.11 11.56
CA ARG A 177 10.05 7.12 12.48
C ARG A 177 10.03 5.86 13.35
N PHE A 178 10.29 4.69 12.75
CA PHE A 178 10.48 3.44 13.48
C PHE A 178 11.60 3.57 14.52
N LEU A 179 12.78 4.04 14.11
CA LEU A 179 13.95 4.16 14.99
C LEU A 179 13.76 5.21 16.09
N LYS A 180 12.93 6.23 15.89
CA LYS A 180 12.57 7.23 16.92
C LYS A 180 11.55 6.65 17.92
N GLY A 181 10.65 5.79 17.45
CA GLY A 181 9.58 5.20 18.26
C GLY A 181 10.01 4.01 19.11
N THR A 182 11.14 3.37 18.82
CA THR A 182 11.57 2.13 19.45
C THR A 182 12.87 2.27 20.25
N ARG A 183 12.91 1.62 21.42
CA ARG A 183 14.12 1.51 22.27
C ARG A 183 14.68 0.10 22.34
N GLU A 184 13.87 -0.89 22.00
CA GLU A 184 14.20 -2.30 22.07
C GLU A 184 14.54 -2.82 20.68
N SER A 185 15.23 -3.95 20.59
CA SER A 185 15.46 -4.66 19.33
C SER A 185 14.16 -5.27 18.83
N HIS A 186 13.82 -4.99 17.58
CA HIS A 186 12.66 -5.52 16.86
C HIS A 186 13.14 -6.25 15.61
N LEU A 187 12.35 -7.20 15.12
CA LEU A 187 12.43 -7.64 13.73
C LEU A 187 11.75 -6.57 12.88
N LEU A 188 12.19 -6.34 11.66
CA LEU A 188 11.64 -5.35 10.73
C LEU A 188 11.29 -6.09 9.45
N LEU A 189 9.99 -6.28 9.20
CA LEU A 189 9.48 -6.89 7.98
C LEU A 189 9.18 -5.79 6.97
N LEU A 190 10.10 -5.54 6.05
CA LEU A 190 9.94 -4.55 4.99
C LEU A 190 9.29 -5.20 3.76
N VAL A 191 8.08 -4.80 3.40
CA VAL A 191 7.38 -5.27 2.21
C VAL A 191 7.48 -4.18 1.14
N SER A 192 8.32 -4.38 0.12
CA SER A 192 8.59 -3.38 -0.92
C SER A 192 9.15 -4.02 -2.18
N ASP A 193 8.72 -3.59 -3.37
CA ASP A 193 9.36 -3.96 -4.65
C ASP A 193 10.75 -3.33 -4.83
N LEU A 194 11.15 -2.40 -3.95
CA LEU A 194 12.40 -1.62 -3.98
C LEU A 194 12.66 -0.91 -5.32
N CYS A 195 11.62 -0.69 -6.14
CA CYS A 195 11.72 -0.01 -7.42
C CYS A 195 11.53 1.50 -7.26
N GLY A 196 12.12 2.32 -8.14
CA GLY A 196 12.01 3.77 -8.09
C GLY A 196 12.94 4.43 -7.05
N ILE A 197 13.97 3.70 -6.59
CA ILE A 197 14.98 4.18 -5.64
C ILE A 197 16.23 4.58 -6.42
N VAL A 198 16.45 5.89 -6.56
CA VAL A 198 17.59 6.43 -7.28
C VAL A 198 18.78 6.59 -6.34
N ASN A 199 18.56 7.18 -5.17
CA ASN A 199 19.59 7.38 -4.14
C ASN A 199 19.66 6.21 -3.16
N THR A 200 20.31 5.13 -3.58
CA THR A 200 20.54 3.95 -2.72
C THR A 200 21.34 4.26 -1.44
N ARG A 201 22.17 5.31 -1.42
CA ARG A 201 23.07 5.58 -0.29
C ARG A 201 22.30 5.93 0.99
N GLU A 202 21.24 6.72 0.87
CA GLU A 202 20.44 7.14 2.02
C GLU A 202 19.67 5.97 2.61
N VAL A 203 19.04 5.17 1.75
CA VAL A 203 18.35 3.93 2.15
C VAL A 203 19.30 2.98 2.87
N LEU A 204 20.49 2.72 2.30
CA LEU A 204 21.48 1.85 2.91
C LEU A 204 21.99 2.39 4.25
N SER A 205 22.11 3.72 4.39
CA SER A 205 22.51 4.36 5.64
C SER A 205 21.46 4.20 6.74
N ALA A 206 20.17 4.38 6.39
CA ALA A 206 19.05 4.17 7.29
C ALA A 206 18.95 2.69 7.73
N LEU A 207 19.08 1.74 6.79
CA LEU A 207 19.12 0.31 7.09
C LEU A 207 20.31 -0.06 7.99
N LYS A 208 21.51 0.47 7.69
CA LYS A 208 22.70 0.26 8.51
C LYS A 208 22.53 0.79 9.94
N LEU A 209 21.84 1.93 10.10
CA LEU A 209 21.51 2.48 11.41
C LEU A 209 20.54 1.57 12.17
N ALA A 210 19.54 1.00 11.50
CA ALA A 210 18.64 0.02 12.12
C ALA A 210 19.40 -1.24 12.56
N LEU A 211 20.27 -1.77 11.69
CA LEU A 211 21.10 -2.93 12.03
C LEU A 211 22.05 -2.66 13.21
N SER A 212 22.66 -1.47 13.27
CA SER A 212 23.58 -1.12 14.38
C SER A 212 22.88 -1.04 15.74
N ARG A 213 21.56 -0.78 15.74
CA ARG A 213 20.69 -0.85 16.93
C ARG A 213 20.15 -2.27 17.21
N LYS A 214 20.73 -3.30 16.57
CA LYS A 214 20.38 -4.72 16.75
C LYS A 214 18.97 -5.09 16.28
N HIS A 215 18.36 -4.28 15.41
CA HIS A 215 17.14 -4.70 14.74
C HIS A 215 17.48 -5.77 13.69
N LYS A 216 16.65 -6.81 13.58
CA LYS A 216 16.72 -7.76 12.46
C LYS A 216 15.89 -7.19 11.30
N ILE A 217 16.31 -7.39 10.06
CA ILE A 217 15.55 -6.89 8.90
C ILE A 217 15.34 -8.02 7.90
N ILE A 218 14.09 -8.23 7.50
CA ILE A 218 13.69 -9.13 6.42
C ILE A 218 12.94 -8.29 5.40
N VAL A 219 13.35 -8.36 4.15
CA VAL A 219 12.68 -7.70 3.02
C VAL A 219 11.88 -8.75 2.24
N LEU A 220 10.56 -8.59 2.19
CA LEU A 220 9.70 -9.26 1.24
C LEU A 220 9.64 -8.41 -0.02
N LEU A 221 10.09 -9.00 -1.13
CA LEU A 221 10.33 -8.31 -2.39
C LEU A 221 9.34 -8.81 -3.45
N PRO A 222 8.13 -8.24 -3.54
CA PRO A 222 7.25 -8.47 -4.69
C PRO A 222 7.93 -7.98 -5.98
N TYR A 223 7.62 -8.63 -7.11
CA TYR A 223 8.03 -8.16 -8.43
C TYR A 223 6.82 -7.67 -9.21
N THR A 224 6.68 -6.35 -9.37
CA THR A 224 5.54 -5.70 -10.03
C THR A 224 5.10 -6.37 -11.33
N PRO A 225 6.01 -6.71 -12.26
CA PRO A 225 5.65 -7.37 -13.51
C PRO A 225 4.96 -8.73 -13.38
N ASP A 226 5.13 -9.45 -12.26
CA ASP A 226 4.47 -10.74 -12.03
C ASP A 226 2.98 -10.56 -11.66
N TYR A 227 2.57 -9.36 -11.24
CA TYR A 227 1.19 -9.04 -10.86
C TYR A 227 0.38 -8.40 -12.00
N ALA A 228 1.04 -8.08 -13.12
CA ALA A 228 0.36 -7.60 -14.31
C ALA A 228 -0.53 -8.70 -14.85
N ALA A 229 -1.84 -8.42 -15.04
CA ALA A 229 -2.72 -9.33 -15.73
C ALA A 229 -2.12 -9.68 -17.10
N PRO A 230 -2.17 -10.95 -17.55
CA PRO A 230 -1.85 -11.26 -18.92
C PRO A 230 -2.66 -10.31 -19.80
N ILE A 231 -2.02 -9.65 -20.78
CA ILE A 231 -2.75 -8.97 -21.84
C ILE A 231 -3.42 -10.10 -22.62
N GLU A 232 -4.59 -10.55 -22.14
CA GLU A 232 -5.45 -11.43 -22.87
C GLU A 232 -5.72 -10.73 -24.19
N SER A 233 -5.31 -11.38 -25.27
CA SER A 233 -5.68 -10.97 -26.61
C SER A 233 -7.19 -10.87 -26.63
N THR A 234 -7.72 -9.66 -26.55
CA THR A 234 -9.15 -9.40 -26.73
C THR A 234 -9.50 -9.91 -28.11
N GLN A 235 -10.02 -11.14 -28.19
CA GLN A 235 -10.63 -11.70 -29.38
C GLN A 235 -11.92 -10.91 -29.61
N GLY A 236 -11.84 -9.72 -30.22
CA GLY A 236 -13.07 -8.94 -30.46
C GLY A 236 -12.97 -7.50 -30.91
N GLY A 237 -11.79 -6.87 -31.02
CA GLY A 237 -11.71 -5.47 -31.46
C GLY A 237 -10.45 -5.24 -32.28
N GLY A 238 -10.61 -4.66 -33.48
CA GLY A 238 -9.57 -4.47 -34.49
C GLY A 238 -8.44 -3.51 -34.09
N HIS A 239 -7.64 -3.89 -33.09
CA HIS A 239 -6.37 -3.23 -32.80
C HIS A 239 -5.31 -3.79 -33.75
N SER A 240 -4.68 -2.89 -34.51
CA SER A 240 -3.65 -3.23 -35.48
C SER A 240 -2.53 -4.05 -34.82
N PHE A 241 -2.14 -5.14 -35.49
CA PHE A 241 -1.03 -6.03 -35.12
C PHE A 241 0.28 -5.27 -34.77
N LEU A 242 0.46 -4.08 -35.34
CA LEU A 242 1.59 -3.17 -35.07
C LEU A 242 1.51 -2.48 -33.69
N GLY A 243 0.32 -2.15 -33.17
CA GLY A 243 0.15 -1.56 -31.85
C GLY A 243 0.39 -2.57 -30.71
N TYR A 244 0.00 -3.83 -30.93
CA TYR A 244 0.22 -4.93 -29.98
C TYR A 244 1.71 -5.24 -29.77
N ASN A 245 2.49 -5.30 -30.86
CA ASN A 245 3.93 -5.56 -30.77
C ASN A 245 4.70 -4.38 -30.16
N ARG A 246 4.29 -3.13 -30.42
CA ARG A 246 4.92 -1.94 -29.85
C ARG A 246 4.67 -1.84 -28.35
N SER A 247 3.45 -2.13 -27.89
CA SER A 247 3.10 -2.15 -26.47
C SER A 247 3.88 -3.23 -25.71
N ARG A 248 3.97 -4.46 -26.25
CA ARG A 248 4.80 -5.53 -25.67
C ARG A 248 6.28 -5.16 -25.58
N ALA A 249 6.86 -4.63 -26.67
CA ALA A 249 8.26 -4.22 -26.69
C ALA A 249 8.55 -3.10 -25.68
N THR A 250 7.65 -2.11 -25.54
CA THR A 250 7.80 -1.06 -24.52
C THR A 250 7.70 -1.64 -23.11
N THR A 251 6.74 -2.53 -22.84
CA THR A 251 6.60 -3.17 -21.53
C THR A 251 7.83 -4.03 -21.19
N GLU A 252 8.41 -4.72 -22.16
CA GLU A 252 9.65 -5.48 -21.95
C GLU A 252 10.85 -4.58 -21.64
N VAL A 253 11.00 -3.45 -22.34
CA VAL A 253 12.10 -2.50 -22.07
C VAL A 253 11.98 -1.92 -20.66
N PHE A 254 10.78 -1.54 -20.21
CA PHE A 254 10.56 -1.08 -18.84
C PHE A 254 10.83 -2.16 -17.81
N ARG A 255 10.39 -3.40 -18.05
CA ARG A 255 10.71 -4.56 -17.20
C ARG A 255 12.21 -4.78 -17.08
N MET A 256 12.97 -4.63 -18.18
CA MET A 256 14.43 -4.78 -18.16
C MET A 256 15.12 -3.66 -17.38
N ALA A 257 14.67 -2.42 -17.52
CA ALA A 257 15.21 -1.28 -16.78
C ALA A 257 14.94 -1.41 -15.27
N GLU A 258 13.67 -1.68 -14.90
CA GLU A 258 13.23 -1.92 -13.53
C GLU A 258 14.01 -3.08 -12.90
N ARG A 259 14.19 -4.18 -13.64
CA ARG A 259 14.98 -5.32 -13.17
C ARG A 259 16.42 -4.95 -12.83
N ARG A 260 17.11 -4.17 -13.66
CA ARG A 260 18.51 -3.75 -13.42
C ARG A 260 18.64 -2.83 -12.21
N GLU A 261 17.73 -1.87 -12.08
CA GLU A 261 17.68 -0.97 -10.93
C GLU A 261 17.47 -1.76 -9.64
N ARG A 262 16.48 -2.65 -9.65
CA ARG A 262 16.13 -3.52 -8.53
C ARG A 262 17.28 -4.46 -8.16
N GLU A 263 17.93 -5.11 -9.13
CA GLU A 263 19.08 -5.99 -8.88
C GLU A 263 20.24 -5.25 -8.18
N ARG A 264 20.46 -3.97 -8.53
CA ARG A 264 21.48 -3.14 -7.89
C ARG A 264 21.18 -2.92 -6.41
N ILE A 265 19.96 -2.50 -6.07
CA ILE A 265 19.60 -2.24 -4.67
C ILE A 265 19.50 -3.55 -3.87
N ILE A 266 18.96 -4.63 -4.43
CA ILE A 266 18.94 -5.96 -3.77
C ILE A 266 20.35 -6.38 -3.40
N LYS A 267 21.31 -6.28 -4.33
CA LYS A 267 22.70 -6.65 -4.08
C LYS A 267 23.29 -5.82 -2.94
N ALA A 268 23.02 -4.51 -2.93
CA ALA A 268 23.51 -3.62 -1.89
C ALA A 268 22.88 -3.90 -0.52
N VAL A 269 21.57 -4.13 -0.46
CA VAL A 269 20.83 -4.48 0.76
C VAL A 269 21.31 -5.82 1.32
N ARG A 270 21.49 -6.84 0.47
CA ARG A 270 22.07 -8.14 0.88
C ARG A 270 23.49 -8.02 1.39
N ALA A 271 24.30 -7.12 0.83
CA ALA A 271 25.67 -6.86 1.31
C ALA A 271 25.71 -6.29 2.74
N LEU A 272 24.60 -5.72 3.24
CA LEU A 272 24.45 -5.31 4.64
C LEU A 272 24.07 -6.48 5.57
N GLY A 273 23.89 -7.70 5.04
CA GLY A 273 23.43 -8.86 5.81
C GLY A 273 21.91 -8.93 5.99
N VAL A 274 21.15 -8.11 5.25
CA VAL A 274 19.68 -8.12 5.26
C VAL A 274 19.17 -9.28 4.40
N GLN A 275 18.23 -10.06 4.94
CA GLN A 275 17.58 -11.13 4.19
C GLN A 275 16.58 -10.53 3.19
N VAL A 276 16.72 -10.85 1.91
CA VAL A 276 15.81 -10.38 0.86
C VAL A 276 15.17 -11.58 0.17
N ILE A 277 13.86 -11.73 0.38
CA ILE A 277 13.03 -12.86 -0.04
C ILE A 277 12.12 -12.41 -1.19
N PRO A 278 12.29 -12.92 -2.41
CA PRO A 278 11.36 -12.64 -3.49
C PRO A 278 9.99 -13.27 -3.19
N VAL A 279 8.91 -12.55 -3.46
CA VAL A 279 7.53 -13.04 -3.24
C VAL A 279 6.71 -12.94 -4.51
N GLY A 280 6.21 -14.10 -4.98
CA GLY A 280 5.37 -14.20 -6.18
C GLY A 280 3.88 -14.08 -5.87
N PRO A 281 3.02 -13.87 -6.87
CA PRO A 281 1.57 -13.80 -6.67
C PRO A 281 1.01 -15.06 -5.99
N GLY A 282 0.17 -14.87 -4.96
CA GLY A 282 -0.51 -15.95 -4.24
C GLY A 282 0.37 -16.79 -3.30
N GLN A 283 1.66 -16.44 -3.17
CA GLN A 283 2.56 -17.09 -2.23
C GLN A 283 2.27 -16.63 -0.80
N THR A 284 2.01 -17.56 0.11
CA THR A 284 1.75 -17.24 1.53
C THR A 284 3.01 -16.80 2.27
N LEU A 285 2.85 -16.18 3.44
CA LEU A 285 4.00 -15.79 4.27
C LEU A 285 4.84 -17.00 4.71
N ASP A 286 4.22 -18.14 5.00
CA ASP A 286 4.93 -19.38 5.35
C ASP A 286 5.80 -19.89 4.20
N GLU A 287 5.25 -19.90 2.99
CA GLU A 287 5.97 -20.30 1.80
C GLU A 287 7.14 -19.35 1.50
N ALA A 288 6.95 -18.05 1.70
CA ALA A 288 8.00 -17.05 1.53
C ALA A 288 9.13 -17.20 2.54
N LEU A 289 8.80 -17.40 3.82
CA LEU A 289 9.79 -17.56 4.90
C LEU A 289 10.48 -18.94 4.89
N GLY A 290 10.06 -19.86 4.02
CA GLY A 290 10.63 -21.21 3.93
C GLY A 290 10.08 -22.19 4.96
N ASN A 291 9.02 -21.81 5.68
CA ASN A 291 8.27 -22.67 6.59
C ASN A 291 7.33 -23.54 5.78
N ARG A 292 7.86 -24.53 5.06
CA ARG A 292 7.04 -25.57 4.44
C ARG A 292 6.38 -26.42 5.52
N ARG A 293 5.25 -25.97 6.07
CA ARG A 293 4.23 -26.93 6.52
C ARG A 293 3.83 -27.70 5.27
N ALA A 294 4.03 -29.02 5.30
CA ALA A 294 3.56 -29.90 4.24
C ALA A 294 2.10 -29.55 3.95
N THR A 295 1.84 -28.99 2.76
CA THR A 295 0.48 -28.86 2.27
C THR A 295 -0.15 -30.25 2.35
N PRO A 296 -1.35 -30.40 2.92
CA PRO A 296 -2.03 -31.68 2.89
C PRO A 296 -2.28 -31.99 1.42
N ARG A 297 -1.51 -32.95 0.88
CA ARG A 297 -1.84 -33.60 -0.38
C ARG A 297 -3.26 -34.11 -0.23
N THR A 298 -4.19 -33.50 -0.94
CA THR A 298 -5.52 -34.05 -1.15
C THR A 298 -5.33 -35.42 -1.82
N GLY A 299 -5.62 -36.49 -1.06
CA GLY A 299 -5.81 -37.84 -1.58
C GLY A 299 -4.73 -38.88 -1.24
N HIS A 300 -4.70 -39.36 0.01
CA HIS A 300 -4.90 -40.77 0.42
C HIS A 300 -4.43 -40.97 1.88
N PRO A 301 -5.14 -41.81 2.68
CA PRO A 301 -4.87 -41.93 4.09
C PRO A 301 -3.77 -42.97 4.34
N GLN A 302 -2.68 -42.60 5.00
CA GLN A 302 -1.91 -43.55 5.79
C GLN A 302 -1.49 -42.95 7.14
N ASN A 303 -2.09 -43.55 8.15
CA ASN A 303 -1.72 -43.69 9.55
C ASN A 303 -0.21 -43.72 9.83
N THR A 304 0.30 -42.90 10.77
CA THR A 304 0.75 -43.32 12.14
C THR A 304 1.66 -42.30 12.83
N ASN A 305 1.44 -42.19 14.14
CA ASN A 305 2.23 -41.60 15.23
C ASN A 305 3.71 -41.29 14.99
N GLN A 306 4.16 -40.12 15.47
CA GLN A 306 5.24 -40.06 16.48
C GLN A 306 5.35 -38.67 17.16
N LEU A 307 5.52 -38.72 18.48
CA LEU A 307 5.84 -37.63 19.40
C LEU A 307 7.29 -37.16 19.19
N GLY A 308 7.52 -35.84 19.29
CA GLY A 308 8.84 -35.25 19.37
C GLY A 308 8.78 -33.80 19.83
N ALA A 309 8.97 -33.58 21.13
CA ALA A 309 9.13 -32.25 21.71
C ALA A 309 10.53 -31.71 21.36
N GLY A 310 10.58 -30.63 20.58
CA GLY A 310 11.77 -29.84 20.34
C GLY A 310 11.45 -28.37 20.60
N SER A 311 12.01 -27.79 21.64
CA SER A 311 11.88 -26.37 21.96
C SER A 311 12.76 -25.54 21.01
N GLU A 312 12.14 -24.93 20.01
CA GLU A 312 12.80 -23.94 19.15
C GLU A 312 13.07 -22.62 19.90
N PRO A 313 14.16 -21.92 19.58
CA PRO A 313 14.46 -20.63 20.17
C PRO A 313 13.42 -19.59 19.73
N ARG A 314 12.73 -18.99 20.70
CA ARG A 314 11.77 -17.90 20.46
C ARG A 314 12.49 -16.69 19.89
N GLU A 315 12.43 -16.52 18.57
CA GLU A 315 12.83 -15.28 17.90
C GLU A 315 11.89 -14.14 18.29
N ARG A 316 12.48 -13.00 18.65
CA ARG A 316 11.75 -11.77 19.00
C ARG A 316 11.28 -11.03 17.73
N ILE A 317 10.30 -10.17 17.93
CA ILE A 317 9.08 -9.98 17.11
C ILE A 317 9.16 -8.86 16.08
N PRO A 318 8.44 -8.98 14.95
CA PRO A 318 8.46 -7.99 13.88
C PRO A 318 7.63 -6.73 14.14
N GLU A 319 8.20 -5.62 13.74
CA GLU A 319 7.56 -4.40 13.27
C GLU A 319 7.50 -4.47 11.74
N ILE A 320 6.38 -4.07 11.14
CA ILE A 320 6.14 -4.24 9.70
C ILE A 320 6.18 -2.88 9.02
N LEU A 321 7.10 -2.72 8.08
CA LEU A 321 7.20 -1.56 7.19
C LEU A 321 6.65 -1.93 5.82
N ILE A 322 5.72 -1.13 5.29
CA ILE A 322 5.10 -1.39 3.98
C ILE A 322 5.41 -0.24 3.05
N SER A 323 5.82 -0.61 1.85
CA SER A 323 6.14 0.26 0.75
C SER A 323 5.30 -0.09 -0.47
N GLU A 324 4.35 0.75 -0.84
CA GLU A 324 3.60 0.61 -2.09
C GLU A 324 3.16 1.99 -2.59
N ARG A 325 3.15 2.34 -3.88
CA ARG A 325 3.03 1.60 -5.16
C ARG A 325 3.99 2.24 -6.20
N ALA A 326 4.43 1.47 -7.19
CA ALA A 326 5.02 2.01 -8.44
C ALA A 326 3.97 1.91 -9.55
#